data_AF-A0A969JZK9-F1
#
_entry.id   AF-A0A969JZK9-F1
#
_cell.length_a   1.000
_cell.length_b   1.000
_cell.length_c   1.000
_cell.angle_alpha   90.00
_cell.angle_beta   90.00
_cell.angle_gamma   90.00
#
_symmetry.space_group_name_H-M   'P 1'
#
loop_
_entity.id
_entity.type
_entity.pdbx_description
1 polymer ?
#
loop_
_entity_poly.entity_id
_entity_poly.type
_entity_poly.pdbx_seq_one_letter_code
_entity_poly.pdbx_strand_id
1 'polypeptide(L)'
;PRGTRAIEFGMRIRSQGYNIFVLGASGTGRATAIEHFLREHGNGRATPPDWVYVHNFTVPHQPRAISLPAGEGSRFQARMAKLISDISQDLPQAFAAEAYQNGIVTMQQELGEAQNKLLQTVSEQAAKDGFALVQTPSGFVIAPVADGRQLSPQEVTQLMQQLTPTERAALETAHQTLVEQLAAVMQQVRQMEMAARLRMKEIDREVAATAVQHHFAELLQATKRMRRCAFIWQRCSRMSCRRLMILCPRWIVKTRTTLTCVAMK
;
A
#
# COMPACT_ATOMS: atom_id res chain seq x y z
N PRO A 1 56.95 12.65 -24.69
CA PRO A 1 57.12 11.17 -24.52
C PRO A 1 55.98 10.42 -25.20
N ARG A 2 56.19 9.17 -25.67
CA ARG A 2 55.15 8.38 -26.37
C ARG A 2 53.91 8.11 -25.49
N GLY A 3 54.12 7.87 -24.19
CA GLY A 3 53.03 7.59 -23.24
C GLY A 3 52.08 8.76 -22.99
N THR A 4 52.58 9.98 -22.83
CA THR A 4 51.72 11.16 -22.61
C THR A 4 50.89 11.52 -23.84
N ARG A 5 51.47 11.40 -25.05
CA ARG A 5 50.73 11.59 -26.31
C ARG A 5 49.61 10.57 -26.51
N ALA A 6 49.82 9.32 -26.10
CA ALA A 6 48.80 8.28 -26.19
C ALA A 6 47.63 8.53 -25.22
N ILE A 7 47.91 9.01 -24.01
CA ILE A 7 46.88 9.39 -23.02
C ILE A 7 46.10 10.61 -23.53
N GLU A 8 46.78 11.63 -24.06
CA GLU A 8 46.14 12.82 -24.62
C GLU A 8 45.21 12.47 -25.79
N PHE A 9 45.67 11.61 -26.70
CA PHE A 9 44.85 11.08 -27.80
C PHE A 9 43.62 10.33 -27.27
N GLY A 10 43.82 9.40 -26.33
CA GLY A 10 42.74 8.62 -25.74
C GLY A 10 41.68 9.48 -25.05
N MET A 11 42.08 10.55 -24.35
CA MET A 11 41.15 11.48 -23.69
C MET A 11 40.34 12.36 -24.64
N ARG A 12 40.77 12.51 -25.90
CA ARG A 12 40.03 13.27 -26.92
C ARG A 12 38.91 12.43 -27.55
N ILE A 13 38.98 11.10 -27.44
CA ILE A 13 37.94 10.20 -27.95
C ILE A 13 36.71 10.30 -27.04
N ARG A 14 35.58 10.78 -27.59
CA ARG A 14 34.30 10.90 -26.87
C ARG A 14 33.34 9.71 -27.11
N SER A 15 33.78 8.71 -27.87
CA SER A 15 32.97 7.53 -28.18
C SER A 15 32.92 6.56 -27.00
N GLN A 16 31.74 5.98 -26.74
CA GLN A 16 31.58 4.93 -25.74
C GLN A 16 32.36 3.66 -26.14
N GLY A 17 32.85 2.92 -25.14
CA GLY A 17 33.57 1.65 -25.34
C GLY A 17 35.09 1.76 -25.46
N TYR A 18 35.64 2.99 -25.45
CA TYR A 18 37.08 3.21 -25.46
C TYR A 18 37.62 3.35 -24.03
N ASN A 19 38.52 2.45 -23.64
CA ASN A 19 39.22 2.48 -22.37
C ASN A 19 40.72 2.60 -22.62
N ILE A 20 41.42 3.38 -21.79
CA ILE A 20 42.89 3.49 -21.85
C ILE A 20 43.48 2.52 -20.83
N PHE A 21 44.42 1.68 -21.26
CA PHE A 21 45.20 0.80 -20.39
C PHE A 21 46.68 1.15 -20.49
N VAL A 22 47.38 1.20 -19.35
CA VAL A 22 48.77 1.66 -19.28
C VAL A 22 49.69 0.54 -18.77
N LEU A 23 50.64 0.14 -19.62
CA LEU A 23 51.68 -0.84 -19.31
C LEU A 23 53.04 -0.16 -19.10
N GLY A 24 53.90 -0.79 -18.29
CA GLY A 24 55.23 -0.27 -17.95
C GLY A 24 55.83 -0.98 -16.74
N ALA A 25 57.11 -0.71 -16.47
CA ALA A 25 57.83 -1.30 -15.34
C ALA A 25 57.27 -0.80 -13.99
N SER A 26 57.41 -1.62 -12.95
CA SER A 26 57.06 -1.26 -11.57
C SER A 26 57.97 -0.14 -11.04
N GLY A 27 57.46 0.68 -10.10
CA GLY A 27 58.24 1.76 -9.47
C GLY A 27 58.42 3.05 -10.30
N THR A 28 57.81 3.13 -11.48
CA THR A 28 57.96 4.27 -12.43
C THR A 28 57.03 5.46 -12.16
N GLY A 29 56.27 5.47 -11.07
CA GLY A 29 55.36 6.59 -10.73
C GLY A 29 54.18 6.79 -11.70
N ARG A 30 53.85 5.79 -12.54
CA ARG A 30 52.83 5.89 -13.60
C ARG A 30 51.46 6.36 -13.11
N ALA A 31 50.97 5.81 -12.00
CA ALA A 31 49.67 6.19 -11.44
C ALA A 31 49.63 7.68 -11.08
N THR A 32 50.67 8.16 -10.38
CA THR A 32 50.82 9.57 -9.99
C THR A 32 50.89 10.49 -11.21
N ALA A 33 51.69 10.11 -12.23
CA ALA A 33 51.81 10.89 -13.45
C ALA A 33 50.49 10.96 -14.25
N ILE A 34 49.73 9.86 -14.32
CA ILE A 34 48.41 9.82 -14.95
C ILE A 34 47.42 10.68 -14.16
N GLU A 35 47.40 10.58 -12.83
CA GLU A 35 46.49 11.35 -12.00
C GLU A 35 46.73 12.86 -12.13
N HIS A 36 48.00 13.28 -12.08
CA HIS A 36 48.38 14.68 -12.33
C HIS A 36 47.88 15.15 -13.69
N PHE A 37 48.13 14.37 -14.74
CA PHE A 37 47.71 14.70 -16.10
C PHE A 37 46.18 14.78 -16.24
N LEU A 38 45.44 13.87 -15.60
CA LEU A 38 43.98 13.87 -15.57
C LEU A 38 43.41 15.09 -14.84
N ARG A 39 44.04 15.51 -13.73
CA ARG A 39 43.63 16.70 -12.99
C ARG A 39 43.83 17.97 -13.80
N GLU A 40 44.99 18.13 -14.43
CA GLU A 40 45.26 19.28 -15.31
C GLU A 40 44.26 19.37 -16.47
N HIS A 41 43.92 18.24 -17.09
CA HIS A 41 42.97 18.20 -18.22
C HIS A 41 41.50 18.21 -17.80
N GLY A 42 41.21 17.90 -16.54
CA GLY A 42 39.89 17.94 -15.94
C GLY A 42 39.50 19.36 -15.51
N ASN A 43 40.48 20.17 -15.12
CA ASN A 43 40.28 21.57 -14.75
C ASN A 43 39.65 22.34 -15.94
N GLY A 44 38.51 23.00 -15.68
CA GLY A 44 37.77 23.76 -16.70
C GLY A 44 36.73 22.95 -17.49
N ARG A 45 36.59 21.63 -17.27
CA ARG A 45 35.48 20.85 -17.83
C ARG A 45 34.22 21.01 -16.97
N ALA A 46 33.05 20.84 -17.61
CA ALA A 46 31.78 20.84 -16.89
C ALA A 46 31.74 19.73 -15.83
N THR A 47 31.26 20.06 -14.63
CA THR A 47 31.08 19.08 -13.56
C THR A 47 30.14 17.97 -14.02
N PRO A 48 30.51 16.68 -13.86
CA PRO A 48 29.66 15.58 -14.27
C PRO A 48 28.34 15.59 -13.49
N PRO A 49 27.26 15.06 -14.07
CA PRO A 49 25.98 14.96 -13.40
C PRO A 49 26.05 14.01 -12.20
N ASP A 50 25.23 14.27 -11.19
CA ASP A 50 25.06 13.37 -10.06
C ASP A 50 24.22 12.16 -10.49
N TRP A 51 24.66 10.96 -10.14
CA TRP A 51 23.89 9.74 -10.36
C TRP A 51 23.33 9.22 -9.04
N VAL A 52 22.01 9.08 -8.97
CA VAL A 52 21.32 8.53 -7.80
C VAL A 52 20.58 7.25 -8.16
N TYR A 53 20.62 6.28 -7.24
CA TYR A 53 19.81 5.08 -7.34
C TYR A 53 18.54 5.24 -6.53
N VAL A 54 17.39 5.17 -7.21
CA VAL A 54 16.08 5.18 -6.58
C VAL A 54 15.49 3.78 -6.54
N HIS A 55 14.74 3.50 -5.48
CA HIS A 55 14.05 2.23 -5.34
C HIS A 55 13.01 2.03 -6.45
N ASN A 56 12.95 0.82 -6.99
CA ASN A 56 11.98 0.46 -8.01
C ASN A 56 10.83 -0.34 -7.40
N PHE A 57 9.69 0.31 -7.19
CA PHE A 57 8.52 -0.31 -6.53
C PHE A 57 7.88 -1.47 -7.31
N THR A 58 8.18 -1.64 -8.60
CA THR A 58 7.68 -2.78 -9.40
C THR A 58 8.65 -3.94 -9.40
N VAL A 59 9.94 -3.65 -9.43
CA VAL A 59 10.99 -4.68 -9.42
C VAL A 59 12.02 -4.29 -8.35
N PRO A 60 11.78 -4.63 -7.06
CA PRO A 60 12.56 -4.14 -5.92
C PRO A 60 14.06 -4.44 -5.99
N HIS A 61 14.44 -5.54 -6.67
CA HIS A 61 15.83 -5.96 -6.85
C HIS A 61 16.53 -5.25 -8.03
N GLN A 62 15.84 -4.37 -8.75
CA GLN A 62 16.38 -3.61 -9.89
C GLN A 62 16.22 -2.10 -9.63
N PRO A 63 17.12 -1.47 -8.84
CA PRO A 63 17.08 -0.04 -8.60
C PRO A 63 17.26 0.73 -9.90
N ARG A 64 16.66 1.92 -9.98
CA ARG A 64 16.73 2.77 -11.18
C ARG A 64 17.76 3.87 -10.98
N ALA A 65 18.66 4.00 -11.93
CA ALA A 65 19.61 5.10 -11.96
C ALA A 65 18.96 6.35 -12.57
N ILE A 66 19.07 7.49 -11.89
CA ILE A 66 18.63 8.79 -12.38
C ILE A 66 19.83 9.72 -12.39
N SER A 67 20.01 10.42 -13.52
CA SER A 67 21.00 11.48 -13.67
C SER A 67 20.37 12.83 -13.29
N LEU A 68 21.02 13.53 -12.37
CA LEU A 68 20.66 14.85 -11.86
C LEU A 68 21.77 15.85 -12.19
N PRO A 69 21.50 17.17 -12.21
CA PRO A 69 22.55 18.18 -12.30
C PRO A 69 23.56 18.03 -11.16
N ALA A 70 24.80 18.45 -11.40
CA ALA A 70 25.86 18.40 -10.41
C ALA A 70 25.45 19.12 -9.11
N GLY A 71 25.63 18.44 -7.96
CA GLY A 71 25.29 18.97 -6.64
C GLY A 71 23.81 18.85 -6.24
N GLU A 72 22.93 18.35 -7.11
CA GLU A 72 21.51 18.14 -6.77
C GLU A 72 21.24 16.77 -6.11
N GLY A 73 22.19 15.83 -6.13
CA GLY A 73 22.04 14.50 -5.53
C GLY A 73 21.83 14.55 -4.01
N SER A 74 22.65 15.31 -3.30
CA SER A 74 22.53 15.49 -1.84
C SER A 74 21.26 16.26 -1.46
N ARG A 75 20.89 17.27 -2.25
CA ARG A 75 19.63 18.03 -2.07
C ARG A 75 18.41 17.13 -2.28
N PHE A 76 18.44 16.26 -3.29
CA PHE A 76 17.39 15.30 -3.55
C PHE A 76 17.23 14.31 -2.38
N GLN A 77 18.34 13.80 -1.85
CA GLN A 77 18.34 12.94 -0.66
C GLN A 77 17.71 13.64 0.55
N ALA A 78 18.11 14.87 0.85
CA ALA A 78 17.56 15.64 1.98
C ALA A 78 16.05 15.90 1.82
N ARG A 79 15.59 16.25 0.61
CA ARG A 79 14.16 16.43 0.32
C ARG A 79 13.36 15.14 0.49
N MET A 80 13.92 14.00 0.10
CA MET A 80 13.28 12.70 0.29
C MET A 80 13.19 12.32 1.78
N ALA A 81 14.24 12.59 2.55
CA ALA A 81 14.21 12.36 4.00
C ALA A 81 13.15 13.22 4.69
N LYS A 82 13.05 14.50 4.32
CA LYS A 82 11.99 15.40 4.80
C LYS A 82 10.60 14.88 4.43
N LEU A 83 10.38 14.54 3.16
CA LEU A 83 9.11 13.97 2.68
C LEU A 83 8.65 12.78 3.52
N ILE A 84 9.56 11.85 3.81
CA ILE A 84 9.25 10.66 4.61
C ILE A 84 8.90 11.05 6.05
N SER A 85 9.63 12.01 6.63
CA SER A 85 9.35 12.52 7.98
C SER A 85 7.97 13.16 8.06
N ASP A 86 7.65 14.07 7.14
CA ASP A 86 6.39 14.81 7.12
C ASP A 86 5.20 13.84 6.95
N ILE A 87 5.28 12.91 5.97
CA ILE A 87 4.25 11.88 5.77
C ILE A 87 4.07 10.99 7.01
N SER A 88 5.17 10.65 7.71
CA SER A 88 5.09 9.80 8.90
C SER A 88 4.40 10.49 10.08
N GLN A 89 4.35 11.82 10.09
CA GLN A 89 3.66 12.62 11.10
C GLN A 89 2.20 12.90 10.73
N ASP A 90 1.94 13.23 9.46
CA ASP A 90 0.62 13.69 9.02
C ASP A 90 -0.33 12.53 8.71
N LEU A 91 0.18 11.38 8.26
CA LEU A 91 -0.65 10.23 7.93
C LEU A 91 -1.43 9.70 9.17
N PRO A 92 -0.83 9.50 10.36
CA PRO A 92 -1.59 9.12 11.55
C PRO A 92 -2.64 10.15 11.96
N GLN A 93 -2.35 11.45 11.81
CA GLN A 93 -3.30 12.52 12.13
C GLN A 93 -4.51 12.50 11.22
N ALA A 94 -4.33 12.21 9.93
CA ALA A 94 -5.43 12.05 8.98
C ALA A 94 -6.38 10.90 9.37
N PHE A 95 -5.85 9.79 9.90
CA PHE A 95 -6.66 8.69 10.42
C PHE A 95 -7.26 8.97 11.80
N ALA A 96 -6.67 9.87 12.59
CA ALA A 96 -7.25 10.32 13.86
C ALA A 96 -8.32 11.41 13.66
N ALA A 97 -8.42 12.00 12.47
CA ALA A 97 -9.35 13.06 12.17
C ALA A 97 -10.81 12.60 12.33
N GLU A 98 -11.63 13.49 12.90
CA GLU A 98 -13.04 13.22 13.18
C GLU A 98 -13.82 12.81 11.93
N ALA A 99 -13.51 13.43 10.77
CA ALA A 99 -14.12 13.09 9.50
C ALA A 99 -13.94 11.61 9.12
N TYR A 100 -12.74 11.04 9.36
CA TYR A 100 -12.50 9.61 9.12
C TYR A 100 -13.28 8.77 10.14
N GLN A 101 -13.14 9.05 11.43
CA GLN A 101 -13.80 8.28 12.49
C GLN A 101 -15.32 8.26 12.35
N ASN A 102 -15.93 9.41 12.06
CA ASN A 102 -17.36 9.53 11.80
C ASN A 102 -17.76 8.73 10.53
N GLY A 103 -16.94 8.78 9.47
CA GLY A 103 -17.19 7.98 8.26
C GLY A 103 -17.22 6.47 8.53
N ILE A 104 -16.35 5.97 9.44
CA ILE A 104 -16.35 4.57 9.87
C ILE A 104 -17.63 4.23 10.63
N VAL A 105 -18.01 5.07 11.60
CA VAL A 105 -19.20 4.87 12.43
C VAL A 105 -20.46 4.87 11.57
N THR A 106 -20.62 5.85 10.67
CA THR A 106 -21.75 5.94 9.75
C THR A 106 -21.86 4.69 8.88
N MET A 107 -20.75 4.22 8.29
CA MET A 107 -20.75 3.02 7.47
C MET A 107 -21.15 1.76 8.27
N GLN A 108 -20.67 1.64 9.51
CA GLN A 108 -21.06 0.53 10.39
C GLN A 108 -22.54 0.58 10.77
N GLN A 109 -23.08 1.77 11.02
CA GLN A 109 -24.51 1.98 11.30
C GLN A 109 -25.36 1.60 10.09
N GLU A 110 -25.03 2.10 8.90
CA GLU A 110 -25.72 1.77 7.65
C GLU A 110 -25.71 0.25 7.38
N LEU A 111 -24.56 -0.41 7.61
CA LEU A 111 -24.44 -1.85 7.47
C LEU A 111 -25.36 -2.58 8.48
N GLY A 112 -25.34 -2.17 9.75
CA GLY A 112 -26.16 -2.78 10.80
C GLY A 112 -27.65 -2.60 10.54
N GLU A 113 -28.09 -1.41 10.13
CA GLU A 113 -29.48 -1.14 9.77
C GLU A 113 -29.94 -2.00 8.59
N ALA A 114 -29.10 -2.11 7.55
CA ALA A 114 -29.42 -2.92 6.39
C ALA A 114 -29.46 -4.42 6.71
N GLN A 115 -28.56 -4.92 7.58
CA GLN A 115 -28.61 -6.30 8.10
C GLN A 115 -29.90 -6.56 8.90
N ASN A 116 -30.24 -5.66 9.82
CA ASN A 116 -31.44 -5.76 10.64
C ASN A 116 -32.70 -5.79 9.77
N LYS A 117 -32.76 -4.95 8.72
CA LYS A 117 -33.90 -4.91 7.80
C LYS A 117 -34.10 -6.25 7.05
N LEU A 118 -33.02 -6.90 6.64
CA LEU A 118 -33.10 -8.22 5.99
C LEU A 118 -33.58 -9.30 6.97
N LEU A 119 -33.04 -9.31 8.19
CA LEU A 119 -33.42 -10.27 9.23
C LEU A 119 -34.85 -10.06 9.73
N GLN A 120 -35.32 -8.81 9.76
CA GLN A 120 -36.68 -8.46 10.16
C GLN A 120 -37.73 -9.16 9.28
N THR A 121 -37.49 -9.24 7.97
CA THR A 121 -38.39 -9.95 7.04
C THR A 121 -38.56 -11.43 7.44
N VAL A 122 -37.47 -12.10 7.82
CA VAL A 122 -37.51 -13.50 8.28
C VAL A 122 -38.16 -13.61 9.66
N SER A 123 -37.88 -12.66 10.54
CA SER A 123 -38.47 -12.62 11.89
C SER A 123 -39.99 -12.44 11.84
N GLU A 124 -40.49 -11.57 10.98
CA GLU A 124 -41.94 -11.34 10.82
C GLU A 124 -42.64 -12.56 10.23
N GLN A 125 -42.00 -13.24 9.27
CA GLN A 125 -42.55 -14.48 8.72
C GLN A 125 -42.52 -15.62 9.74
N ALA A 126 -41.41 -15.79 10.46
CA ALA A 126 -41.29 -16.76 11.53
C ALA A 126 -42.39 -16.55 12.58
N ALA A 127 -42.65 -15.31 13.00
CA ALA A 127 -43.69 -15.00 13.99
C ALA A 127 -45.10 -15.39 13.52
N LYS A 128 -45.42 -15.23 12.22
CA LYS A 128 -46.71 -15.66 11.65
C LYS A 128 -46.88 -17.17 11.66
N ASP A 129 -45.79 -17.91 11.50
CA ASP A 129 -45.77 -19.36 11.42
C ASP A 129 -45.55 -20.04 12.79
N GLY A 130 -45.55 -19.27 13.90
CA GLY A 130 -45.39 -19.80 15.27
C GLY A 130 -43.94 -20.04 15.68
N PHE A 131 -42.99 -19.38 15.03
CA PHE A 131 -41.56 -19.46 15.32
C PHE A 131 -40.98 -18.09 15.71
N ALA A 132 -39.79 -18.11 16.30
CA ALA A 132 -38.97 -16.95 16.57
C ALA A 132 -37.58 -17.13 15.94
N LEU A 133 -37.06 -16.04 15.39
CA LEU A 133 -35.66 -15.94 15.01
C LEU A 133 -34.84 -15.60 16.25
N VAL A 134 -33.88 -16.45 16.60
CA VAL A 134 -33.07 -16.32 17.82
C VAL A 134 -31.62 -16.12 17.46
N GLN A 135 -30.97 -15.10 18.03
CA GLN A 135 -29.54 -14.93 17.93
C GLN A 135 -28.83 -15.81 18.96
N THR A 136 -27.87 -16.60 18.49
CA THR A 136 -27.01 -17.46 19.30
C THR A 136 -25.54 -17.06 19.08
N PRO A 137 -24.61 -17.50 19.93
CA PRO A 137 -23.18 -17.26 19.70
C PRO A 137 -22.67 -17.83 18.37
N SER A 138 -23.34 -18.86 17.85
CA SER A 138 -23.04 -19.51 16.57
C SER A 138 -23.81 -18.93 15.38
N GLY A 139 -24.67 -17.92 15.57
CA GLY A 139 -25.37 -17.22 14.48
C GLY A 139 -26.85 -17.00 14.79
N PHE A 140 -27.71 -17.42 13.87
CA PHE A 140 -29.17 -17.31 14.01
C PHE A 140 -29.82 -18.67 13.84
N VAL A 141 -30.87 -18.94 14.63
CA VAL A 141 -31.67 -20.17 14.55
C VAL A 141 -33.16 -19.84 14.57
N ILE A 142 -33.97 -20.65 13.87
CA ILE A 142 -35.42 -20.61 13.94
C ILE A 142 -35.86 -21.59 15.04
N ALA A 143 -36.54 -21.08 16.08
CA ALA A 143 -37.05 -21.88 17.19
C ALA A 143 -38.57 -21.74 17.32
N PRO A 144 -39.33 -22.81 17.58
CA PRO A 144 -40.77 -22.73 17.80
C PRO A 144 -41.11 -21.98 19.09
N VAL A 145 -42.25 -21.31 19.08
CA VAL A 145 -42.77 -20.49 20.18
C VAL A 145 -44.11 -21.06 20.64
N ALA A 146 -44.31 -21.16 21.95
CA ALA A 146 -45.63 -21.38 22.55
C ALA A 146 -45.83 -20.37 23.68
N ASP A 147 -47.07 -19.89 23.85
CA ASP A 147 -47.44 -18.91 24.89
C ASP A 147 -46.55 -17.65 24.92
N GLY A 148 -46.07 -17.22 23.75
CA GLY A 148 -45.21 -16.03 23.61
C GLY A 148 -43.77 -16.22 24.10
N ARG A 149 -43.35 -17.43 24.49
CA ARG A 149 -41.97 -17.74 24.89
C ARG A 149 -41.31 -18.78 23.98
N GLN A 150 -40.00 -18.64 23.79
CA GLN A 150 -39.20 -19.66 23.10
C GLN A 150 -39.22 -20.96 23.90
N LEU A 151 -39.42 -22.07 23.19
CA LEU A 151 -39.39 -23.40 23.78
C LEU A 151 -37.96 -23.90 23.92
N SER A 152 -37.67 -24.54 25.05
CA SER A 152 -36.43 -25.29 25.24
C SER A 152 -36.43 -26.56 24.39
N PRO A 153 -35.26 -27.17 24.08
CA PRO A 153 -35.18 -28.40 23.28
C PRO A 153 -36.07 -29.54 23.81
N GLN A 154 -36.25 -29.62 25.14
CA GLN A 154 -37.10 -30.62 25.78
C GLN A 154 -38.59 -30.34 25.53
N GLU A 155 -39.01 -29.08 25.62
CA GLU A 155 -40.40 -28.66 25.37
C GLU A 155 -40.76 -28.79 23.89
N VAL A 156 -39.84 -28.50 22.97
CA VAL A 156 -40.02 -28.78 21.54
C VAL A 156 -40.27 -30.26 21.30
N THR A 157 -39.50 -31.13 21.95
CA THR A 157 -39.67 -32.59 21.83
C THR A 157 -41.05 -33.04 22.31
N GLN A 158 -41.52 -32.50 23.44
CA GLN A 158 -42.86 -32.78 23.97
C GLN A 158 -43.97 -32.27 23.06
N LEU A 159 -43.84 -31.04 22.54
CA LEU A 159 -44.78 -30.48 21.57
C LEU A 159 -44.91 -31.39 20.35
N MET A 160 -43.78 -31.87 19.81
CA MET A 160 -43.79 -32.75 18.64
C MET A 160 -44.53 -34.07 18.92
N GLN A 161 -44.38 -34.64 20.12
CA GLN A 161 -45.04 -35.88 20.53
C GLN A 161 -46.56 -35.73 20.69
N GLN A 162 -47.04 -34.53 21.02
CA GLN A 162 -48.47 -34.24 21.23
C GLN A 162 -49.23 -33.95 19.92
N LEU A 163 -48.53 -33.54 18.86
CA LEU A 163 -49.13 -33.23 17.56
C LEU A 163 -49.52 -34.49 16.77
N THR A 164 -50.58 -34.38 15.97
CA THR A 164 -50.94 -35.41 14.98
C THR A 164 -49.88 -35.51 13.87
N PRO A 165 -49.77 -36.65 13.15
CA PRO A 165 -48.81 -36.80 12.06
C PRO A 165 -48.92 -35.69 10.99
N THR A 166 -50.14 -35.25 10.69
CA THR A 166 -50.43 -34.18 9.73
C THR A 166 -49.98 -32.80 10.22
N GLU A 167 -50.24 -32.47 11.49
CA GLU A 167 -49.80 -31.19 12.07
C GLU A 167 -48.28 -31.13 12.23
N ARG A 168 -47.65 -32.25 12.62
CA ARG A 168 -46.20 -32.36 12.69
C ARG A 168 -45.55 -32.12 11.32
N ALA A 169 -46.06 -32.77 10.28
CA ALA A 169 -45.55 -32.60 8.92
C ALA A 169 -45.71 -31.15 8.40
N ALA A 170 -46.84 -30.49 8.73
CA ALA A 170 -47.05 -29.09 8.38
C ALA A 170 -46.05 -28.17 9.10
N LEU A 171 -45.82 -28.38 10.40
CA LEU A 171 -44.86 -27.59 11.19
C LEU A 171 -43.41 -27.80 10.72
N GLU A 172 -43.01 -29.04 10.43
CA GLU A 172 -41.68 -29.35 9.87
C GLU A 172 -41.47 -28.68 8.51
N THR A 173 -42.50 -28.66 7.65
CA THR A 173 -42.45 -27.98 6.35
C THR A 173 -42.30 -26.47 6.52
N ALA A 174 -43.04 -25.86 7.45
CA ALA A 174 -42.93 -24.44 7.76
C ALA A 174 -41.53 -24.09 8.32
N HIS A 175 -41.02 -24.91 9.25
CA HIS A 175 -39.68 -24.75 9.82
C HIS A 175 -38.60 -24.82 8.72
N GLN A 176 -38.67 -25.82 7.85
CA GLN A 176 -37.72 -25.99 6.75
C GLN A 176 -37.74 -24.80 5.79
N THR A 177 -38.94 -24.30 5.46
CA THR A 177 -39.11 -23.10 4.60
C THR A 177 -38.44 -21.87 5.23
N LEU A 178 -38.64 -21.66 6.54
CA LEU A 178 -38.02 -20.55 7.27
C LEU A 178 -36.49 -20.69 7.35
N VAL A 179 -35.98 -21.90 7.53
CA VAL A 179 -34.52 -22.18 7.54
C VAL A 179 -33.90 -21.85 6.18
N GLU A 180 -34.56 -22.21 5.08
CA GLU A 180 -34.10 -21.88 3.72
C GLU A 180 -34.12 -20.36 3.46
N GLN A 181 -35.17 -19.66 3.88
CA GLN A 181 -35.24 -18.20 3.81
C GLN A 181 -34.14 -17.53 4.63
N LEU A 182 -33.91 -18.00 5.86
CA LEU A 182 -32.83 -17.52 6.71
C LEU A 182 -31.47 -17.76 6.04
N ALA A 183 -31.24 -18.92 5.45
CA ALA A 183 -29.99 -19.22 4.74
C ALA A 183 -29.74 -18.27 3.55
N ALA A 184 -30.79 -17.94 2.79
CA ALA A 184 -30.72 -16.97 1.70
C ALA A 184 -30.42 -15.54 2.20
N VAL A 185 -31.04 -15.12 3.31
CA VAL A 185 -30.73 -13.82 3.93
C VAL A 185 -29.29 -13.79 4.45
N MET A 186 -28.81 -14.85 5.10
CA MET A 186 -27.43 -14.94 5.58
C MET A 186 -26.40 -14.92 4.44
N GLN A 187 -26.75 -15.45 3.25
CA GLN A 187 -25.96 -15.29 2.02
C GLN A 187 -25.81 -13.79 1.67
N GLN A 188 -26.90 -13.02 1.67
CA GLN A 188 -26.88 -11.60 1.37
C GLN A 188 -26.12 -10.78 2.41
N VAL A 189 -26.31 -11.07 3.70
CA VAL A 189 -25.55 -10.44 4.81
C VAL A 189 -24.05 -10.61 4.60
N ARG A 190 -23.58 -11.82 4.27
CA ARG A 190 -22.16 -12.05 3.96
C ARG A 190 -21.66 -11.24 2.77
N GLN A 191 -22.47 -11.10 1.72
CA GLN A 191 -22.10 -10.27 0.56
C GLN A 191 -21.97 -8.79 0.94
N MET A 192 -22.90 -8.28 1.77
CA MET A 192 -22.85 -6.92 2.28
C MET A 192 -21.62 -6.67 3.17
N GLU A 193 -21.29 -7.61 4.05
CA GLU A 193 -20.06 -7.52 4.86
C GLU A 193 -18.80 -7.49 3.98
N MET A 194 -18.75 -8.30 2.92
CA MET A 194 -17.62 -8.25 1.97
C MET A 194 -17.55 -6.91 1.25
N ALA A 195 -18.68 -6.37 0.79
CA ALA A 195 -18.76 -5.06 0.16
C ALA A 195 -18.32 -3.94 1.12
N ALA A 196 -18.79 -3.96 2.36
CA ALA A 196 -18.38 -3.01 3.41
C ALA A 196 -16.87 -3.07 3.69
N ARG A 197 -16.28 -4.26 3.76
CA ARG A 197 -14.82 -4.44 3.89
C ARG A 197 -14.05 -3.86 2.71
N LEU A 198 -14.59 -3.95 1.50
CA LEU A 198 -13.97 -3.33 0.32
C LEU A 198 -14.12 -1.81 0.34
N ARG A 199 -15.30 -1.29 0.72
CA ARG A 199 -15.53 0.15 0.85
C ARG A 199 -14.63 0.77 1.91
N MET A 200 -14.42 0.08 3.03
CA MET A 200 -13.48 0.46 4.07
C MET A 200 -12.07 0.69 3.52
N LYS A 201 -11.56 -0.28 2.74
CA LYS A 201 -10.24 -0.16 2.10
C LYS A 201 -10.15 1.01 1.12
N GLU A 202 -11.27 1.40 0.51
CA GLU A 202 -11.30 2.53 -0.40
C GLU A 202 -11.27 3.85 0.37
N ILE A 203 -12.03 3.98 1.47
CA ILE A 203 -11.97 5.13 2.38
C ILE A 203 -10.54 5.30 2.92
N ASP A 204 -9.90 4.20 3.37
CA ASP A 204 -8.51 4.23 3.84
C ASP A 204 -7.52 4.75 2.78
N ARG A 205 -7.78 4.43 1.50
CA ARG A 205 -6.96 4.89 0.38
C ARG A 205 -7.21 6.36 0.07
N GLU A 206 -8.47 6.78 0.04
CA GLU A 206 -8.86 8.16 -0.20
C GLU A 206 -8.22 9.09 0.85
N VAL A 207 -8.37 8.76 2.14
CA VAL A 207 -7.80 9.54 3.24
C VAL A 207 -6.28 9.63 3.16
N ALA A 208 -5.60 8.51 2.94
CA ALA A 208 -4.15 8.51 2.82
C ALA A 208 -3.66 9.24 1.56
N ALA A 209 -4.38 9.12 0.45
CA ALA A 209 -4.03 9.84 -0.77
C ALA A 209 -4.10 11.35 -0.55
N THR A 210 -5.17 11.84 0.06
CA THR A 210 -5.34 13.26 0.39
C THR A 210 -4.25 13.75 1.36
N ALA A 211 -3.96 12.99 2.41
CA ALA A 211 -2.91 13.34 3.37
C ALA A 211 -1.53 13.45 2.72
N VAL A 212 -1.21 12.54 1.79
CA VAL A 212 0.12 12.46 1.17
C VAL A 212 0.27 13.39 -0.04
N GLN A 213 -0.82 13.75 -0.71
CA GLN A 213 -0.80 14.46 -1.98
C GLN A 213 -0.10 15.82 -1.92
N HIS A 214 -0.29 16.57 -0.84
CA HIS A 214 0.31 17.90 -0.68
C HIS A 214 1.85 17.83 -0.61
N HIS A 215 2.41 16.92 0.20
CA HIS A 215 3.86 16.79 0.37
C HIS A 215 4.59 16.46 -0.94
N PHE A 216 3.98 15.63 -1.78
CA PHE A 216 4.55 15.33 -3.08
C PHE A 216 4.37 16.45 -4.11
N ALA A 217 3.29 17.24 -4.01
CA ALA A 217 3.13 18.42 -4.86
C ALA A 217 4.29 19.42 -4.65
N GLU A 218 4.69 19.63 -3.39
CA GLU A 218 5.88 20.44 -3.05
C GLU A 218 7.16 19.86 -3.66
N LEU A 219 7.37 18.54 -3.53
CA LEU A 219 8.54 17.87 -4.12
C LEU A 219 8.57 18.02 -5.65
N LEU A 220 7.43 17.87 -6.32
CA LEU A 220 7.30 17.99 -7.77
C LEU A 220 7.57 19.41 -8.26
N GLN A 221 7.05 20.43 -7.57
CA GLN A 221 7.35 21.82 -7.89
C GLN A 221 8.84 22.11 -7.75
N ALA A 222 9.45 21.65 -6.66
CA ALA A 222 10.87 21.82 -6.39
C ALA A 222 11.76 21.02 -7.36
N THR A 223 11.22 20.00 -8.02
CA THR A 223 11.89 19.14 -9.00
C THR A 223 11.45 19.36 -10.45
N LYS A 224 10.64 20.39 -10.76
CA LYS A 224 10.24 20.74 -12.15
C LYS A 224 11.43 21.02 -13.09
N ARG A 225 12.63 21.32 -12.56
CA ARG A 225 13.90 21.37 -13.31
C ARG A 225 14.43 19.98 -13.71
N MET A 226 13.95 18.90 -13.10
CA MET A 226 14.35 17.50 -13.28
C MET A 226 13.21 16.68 -13.92
N ARG A 227 12.98 16.88 -15.22
CA ARG A 227 11.94 16.17 -16.01
C ARG A 227 12.01 14.63 -15.93
N ARG A 228 13.13 14.04 -15.48
CA ARG A 228 13.34 12.59 -15.35
C ARG A 228 12.79 11.96 -14.06
N CYS A 229 12.36 12.75 -13.07
CA CYS A 229 11.87 12.24 -11.78
C CYS A 229 10.34 12.02 -11.72
N ALA A 230 9.58 12.44 -12.74
CA ALA A 230 8.11 12.36 -12.77
C ALA A 230 7.57 10.93 -12.61
N PHE A 231 8.36 9.91 -12.97
CA PHE A 231 7.98 8.51 -12.83
C PHE A 231 7.83 8.05 -11.36
N ILE A 232 8.58 8.67 -10.43
CA ILE A 232 8.52 8.33 -9.00
C ILE A 232 7.11 8.62 -8.47
N TRP A 233 6.48 9.71 -8.93
CA TRP A 233 5.14 10.14 -8.51
C TRP A 233 4.02 9.22 -8.96
N GLN A 234 3.97 8.85 -10.26
CA GLN A 234 2.90 8.02 -10.83
C GLN A 234 2.75 6.66 -10.13
N ARG A 235 3.79 6.18 -9.45
CA ARG A 235 3.78 4.90 -8.74
C ARG A 235 3.60 5.04 -7.24
N CYS A 236 4.10 6.10 -6.61
CA CYS A 236 3.84 6.36 -5.20
C CYS A 236 2.36 6.66 -4.94
N SER A 237 1.69 7.41 -5.82
CA SER A 237 0.25 7.70 -5.69
C SER A 237 -0.66 6.47 -5.87
N ARG A 238 -0.14 5.39 -6.48
CA ARG A 238 -0.86 4.12 -6.68
C ARG A 238 -0.52 3.05 -5.63
N MET A 239 0.34 3.36 -4.66
CA MET A 239 0.82 2.38 -3.69
C MET A 239 -0.11 2.34 -2.47
N SER A 240 -0.63 1.15 -2.15
CA SER A 240 -1.50 0.92 -0.98
C SER A 240 -0.80 1.32 0.34
N CYS A 241 -1.52 1.99 1.25
CA CYS A 241 -1.03 2.59 2.50
C CYS A 241 -0.19 1.65 3.37
N ARG A 242 -0.56 0.36 3.43
CA ARG A 242 0.21 -0.67 4.14
C ARG A 242 1.64 -0.81 3.62
N ARG A 243 1.87 -0.60 2.32
CA ARG A 243 3.20 -0.65 1.71
C ARG A 243 3.99 0.63 1.95
N LEU A 244 3.31 1.78 2.14
CA LEU A 244 3.96 3.06 2.43
C LEU A 244 4.62 3.05 3.82
N MET A 245 3.94 2.51 4.84
CA MET A 245 4.49 2.38 6.19
C MET A 245 5.60 1.32 6.31
N ILE A 246 5.45 0.15 5.67
CA ILE A 246 6.44 -0.95 5.75
C ILE A 246 7.72 -0.61 4.97
N LEU A 247 7.62 0.15 3.88
CA LEU A 247 8.78 0.46 3.04
C LEU A 247 9.57 1.68 3.50
N CYS A 248 9.01 2.58 4.32
CA CYS A 248 9.68 3.82 4.80
C CYS A 248 11.16 3.65 5.21
N PRO A 249 11.57 2.63 6.01
CA PRO A 249 12.98 2.46 6.38
C PRO A 249 13.88 1.97 5.23
N ARG A 250 13.31 1.44 4.14
CA ARG A 250 14.03 0.97 2.93
C ARG A 250 14.18 2.05 1.84
N TRP A 251 13.64 3.25 2.04
CA TRP A 251 13.78 4.38 1.13
C TRP A 251 15.15 5.07 1.18
N ILE A 252 16.07 4.59 2.03
CA ILE A 252 17.43 5.10 2.10
C ILE A 252 18.07 4.97 0.71
N VAL A 253 18.13 6.09 0.00
CA VAL A 253 18.97 6.29 -1.17
C VAL A 253 20.38 5.95 -0.69
N LYS A 254 20.85 4.73 -1.01
CA LYS A 254 22.27 4.42 -0.91
C LYS A 254 22.95 5.23 -2.00
N THR A 255 23.31 6.47 -1.67
CA THR A 255 24.37 7.16 -2.36
C THR A 255 25.61 6.31 -2.13
N ARG A 256 25.95 5.43 -3.08
CA ARG A 256 27.29 4.88 -3.15
C ARG A 256 28.20 6.02 -3.64
N THR A 257 28.40 7.02 -2.77
CA THR A 257 29.50 7.97 -2.85
C THR A 257 30.75 7.23 -2.37
N THR A 258 31.11 6.18 -3.11
CA THR A 258 32.40 5.50 -3.01
C THR A 258 32.81 5.11 -4.43
N LEU A 259 32.87 6.11 -5.29
CA LEU A 259 34.04 6.30 -6.12
C LEU A 259 34.75 7.49 -5.51
N THR A 260 35.71 7.13 -4.65
CA THR A 260 36.91 7.90 -4.32
C THR A 260 36.99 9.20 -5.09
N CYS A 261 36.56 10.28 -4.44
CA CYS A 261 37.14 11.58 -4.68
C CYS A 261 38.61 11.45 -4.26
N VAL A 262 39.47 10.96 -5.16
CA VAL A 262 40.88 11.33 -5.11
C VAL A 262 40.94 12.75 -5.66
N ALA A 263 40.48 13.67 -4.81
CA ALA A 263 40.97 15.02 -4.76
C ALA A 263 41.89 15.07 -3.53
N MET A 264 43.09 14.48 -3.65
CA MET A 264 44.25 14.96 -2.87
C MET A 264 44.29 16.49 -2.93
N LYS A 265 44.42 17.13 -1.77
CA LYS A 265 45.30 18.29 -1.65
C LYS A 265 46.67 17.92 -2.17
#